data_AF-A0A7Y5RNL6-F1
#
_entry.id   AF-A0A7Y5RNL6-F1
#
_cell.length_a   1.000
_cell.length_b   1.000
_cell.length_c   1.000
_cell.angle_alpha   90.00
_cell.angle_beta   90.00
_cell.angle_gamma   90.00
#
_symmetry.space_group_name_H-M   'P 1'
#
loop_
_entity.id
_entity.type
_entity.pdbx_description
1 polymer ?
#
loop_
_entity_poly.entity_id
_entity_poly.type
_entity_poly.pdbx_seq_one_letter_code
_entity_poly.pdbx_strand_id
1 'polypeptide(L)'
;MDETLAGLLREAMRLEQATSGRALGDLAQRRGLALTHTQVNHILAGTYHSKPKRATIDAIATLARVRPEVAYRAAGVPMAGPPFADELPPDVDLLKPHHRKAVIGVVRAFLSDVKSEETSDAAPNTEAGQAGAKITKIPTPPTMADIEAGRAAAHRTRRHRRDEEGGRQT
;
A
#
# COMPACT_ATOMS: atom_id res chain seq x y z
N MET A 1 25.72 -15.77 13.14
CA MET A 1 24.40 -15.13 13.10
C MET A 1 23.96 -15.15 11.65
N ASP A 2 22.74 -15.56 11.37
CA ASP A 2 22.20 -15.52 10.01
C ASP A 2 21.93 -14.06 9.64
N GLU A 3 22.54 -13.56 8.57
CA GLU A 3 22.36 -12.17 8.09
C GLU A 3 21.01 -11.95 7.36
N THR A 4 19.99 -12.75 7.67
CA THR A 4 18.67 -12.68 7.05
C THR A 4 17.63 -12.16 8.05
N LEU A 5 16.54 -11.58 7.56
CA LEU A 5 15.44 -11.15 8.44
C LEU A 5 14.85 -12.30 9.28
N ALA A 6 14.76 -13.50 8.71
CA ALA A 6 14.33 -14.69 9.46
C ALA A 6 15.33 -15.02 10.58
N GLY A 7 16.62 -14.91 10.30
CA GLY A 7 17.69 -15.02 11.29
C GLY A 7 17.53 -14.07 12.46
N LEU A 8 17.35 -12.78 12.15
CA LEU A 8 17.13 -11.73 13.14
C LEU A 8 15.86 -11.95 13.97
N LEU A 9 14.77 -12.44 13.36
CA LEU A 9 13.55 -12.77 14.10
C LEU A 9 13.74 -13.96 15.04
N ARG A 10 14.48 -14.99 14.65
CA ARG A 10 14.80 -16.11 15.57
C ARG A 10 15.63 -15.63 16.75
N GLU A 11 16.59 -14.74 16.51
CA GLU A 11 17.39 -14.14 17.58
C GLU A 11 16.53 -13.25 18.49
N ALA A 12 15.63 -12.45 17.92
CA ALA A 12 14.65 -11.68 18.69
C ALA A 12 13.76 -12.59 19.56
N MET A 13 13.29 -13.73 19.03
CA MET A 13 12.52 -14.70 19.83
C MET A 13 13.33 -15.23 21.02
N ARG A 14 14.63 -15.49 20.83
CA ARG A 14 15.53 -15.94 21.89
C ARG A 14 15.74 -14.86 22.96
N LEU A 15 15.98 -13.61 22.55
CA LEU A 15 16.25 -12.48 23.45
C LEU A 15 15.02 -12.06 24.25
N GLU A 16 13.84 -12.09 23.62
CA GLU A 16 12.56 -11.72 24.22
C GLU A 16 11.84 -12.90 24.87
N GLN A 17 12.43 -14.10 24.82
CA GLN A 17 11.85 -15.35 25.33
C GLN A 17 10.45 -15.64 24.76
N ALA A 18 10.22 -15.24 23.51
CA ALA A 18 8.96 -15.45 22.83
C ALA A 18 8.84 -16.92 22.37
N THR A 19 7.81 -17.61 22.84
CA THR A 19 7.56 -19.03 22.53
C THR A 19 7.11 -19.27 21.10
N SER A 20 6.61 -18.23 20.40
CA SER A 20 6.13 -18.32 19.02
C SER A 20 6.26 -16.98 18.30
N GLY A 21 6.20 -17.01 16.96
CA GLY A 21 6.15 -15.80 16.14
C GLY A 21 4.93 -14.92 16.46
N ARG A 22 3.82 -15.54 16.89
CA ARG A 22 2.66 -14.82 17.40
C ARG A 22 2.97 -14.06 18.68
N ALA A 23 3.56 -14.73 19.68
CA ALA A 23 3.95 -14.09 20.93
C ALA A 23 4.93 -12.92 20.70
N LEU A 24 5.87 -13.07 19.75
CA LEU A 24 6.78 -11.98 19.38
C LEU A 24 6.05 -10.82 18.71
N GLY A 25 5.13 -11.09 17.78
CA GLY A 25 4.32 -10.05 17.13
C GLY A 25 3.44 -9.29 18.12
N ASP A 26 2.79 -10.00 19.04
CA ASP A 26 1.96 -9.38 20.08
C ASP A 26 2.82 -8.53 21.03
N LEU A 27 4.03 -8.99 21.39
CA LEU A 27 4.99 -8.22 22.17
C LEU A 27 5.43 -6.94 21.44
N ALA A 28 5.71 -7.03 20.14
CA ALA A 28 6.11 -5.90 19.32
C ALA A 28 5.01 -4.83 19.29
N GLN A 29 3.75 -5.23 19.07
CA GLN A 29 2.60 -4.34 19.08
C GLN A 29 2.39 -3.68 20.44
N ARG A 30 2.54 -4.43 21.54
CA ARG A 30 2.46 -3.88 22.90
C ARG A 30 3.54 -2.82 23.18
N ARG A 31 4.68 -2.89 22.48
CA ARG A 31 5.76 -1.88 22.54
C ARG A 31 5.59 -0.75 21.52
N GLY A 32 4.47 -0.70 20.79
CA GLY A 32 4.22 0.31 19.77
C GLY A 32 5.07 0.16 18.50
N LEU A 33 5.67 -1.03 18.28
CA LEU A 33 6.50 -1.29 17.11
C LEU A 33 5.63 -1.69 15.89
N ALA A 34 6.06 -1.30 14.70
CA ALA A 34 5.36 -1.57 13.44
C ALA A 34 5.63 -2.99 12.88
N LEU A 35 5.38 -4.01 13.71
CA LEU A 35 5.57 -5.42 13.36
C LEU A 35 4.37 -6.24 13.85
N THR A 36 3.72 -6.97 12.94
CA THR A 36 2.56 -7.82 13.25
C THR A 36 2.95 -9.31 13.30
N HIS A 37 2.18 -10.13 14.01
CA HIS A 37 2.41 -11.58 14.05
C HIS A 37 2.37 -12.23 12.66
N THR A 38 1.51 -11.74 11.76
CA THR A 38 1.43 -12.22 10.38
C THR A 38 2.76 -11.98 9.66
N GLN A 39 3.29 -10.75 9.73
CA GLN A 39 4.60 -10.45 9.13
C GLN A 39 5.69 -11.35 9.70
N VAL A 40 5.74 -11.53 11.01
CA VAL A 40 6.71 -12.42 11.67
C VAL A 40 6.63 -13.85 11.11
N ASN A 41 5.43 -14.43 11.05
CA ASN A 41 5.25 -15.80 10.56
C ASN A 41 5.61 -15.95 9.08
N HIS A 42 5.23 -14.99 8.24
CA HIS A 42 5.58 -15.02 6.81
C HIS A 42 7.10 -14.89 6.59
N ILE A 43 7.78 -14.03 7.36
CA ILE A 43 9.23 -13.87 7.26
C ILE A 43 9.94 -15.14 7.75
N LEU A 44 9.52 -15.72 8.88
CA LEU A 44 10.09 -16.97 9.39
C LEU A 44 9.88 -18.16 8.44
N ALA A 45 8.73 -18.21 7.77
CA ALA A 45 8.41 -19.23 6.78
C ALA A 45 9.06 -19.00 5.40
N GLY A 46 9.71 -17.85 5.18
CA GLY A 46 10.28 -17.47 3.88
C GLY A 46 9.23 -17.14 2.82
N THR A 47 7.97 -16.95 3.19
CA THR A 47 6.84 -16.64 2.29
C THR A 47 6.50 -15.14 2.26
N TYR A 48 7.37 -14.31 2.84
CA TYR A 48 7.23 -12.85 2.79
C TYR A 48 7.83 -12.31 1.50
N HIS A 49 7.03 -12.26 0.44
CA HIS A 49 7.45 -11.81 -0.89
C HIS A 49 7.44 -10.28 -1.06
N SER A 50 6.83 -9.54 -0.14
CA SER A 50 6.78 -8.08 -0.18
C SER A 50 8.05 -7.45 0.39
N LYS A 51 8.44 -6.27 -0.10
CA LYS A 51 9.51 -5.47 0.54
C LYS A 51 9.00 -4.95 1.91
N PRO A 52 9.69 -5.25 3.03
CA PRO A 52 9.28 -4.75 4.34
C PRO A 52 9.45 -3.22 4.41
N LYS A 53 8.51 -2.55 5.08
CA LYS A 53 8.60 -1.11 5.31
C LYS A 53 9.72 -0.80 6.31
N ARG A 54 10.32 0.39 6.21
CA ARG A 54 11.36 0.87 7.13
C ARG A 54 11.00 0.68 8.61
N ALA A 55 9.81 1.12 9.01
CA ALA A 55 9.33 0.95 10.38
C ALA A 55 9.28 -0.52 10.85
N THR A 56 9.03 -1.46 9.93
CA THR A 56 9.06 -2.90 10.23
C THR A 56 10.50 -3.40 10.38
N ILE A 57 11.44 -2.92 9.56
CA ILE A 57 12.87 -3.24 9.67
C ILE A 57 13.43 -2.69 11.00
N ASP A 58 13.07 -1.45 11.37
CA ASP A 58 13.47 -0.81 12.62
C ASP A 58 12.92 -1.57 13.85
N ALA A 59 11.68 -2.06 13.75
CA ALA A 59 11.08 -2.91 14.78
C ALA A 59 11.87 -4.22 14.96
N ILE A 60 12.27 -4.87 13.86
CA ILE A 60 13.08 -6.10 13.90
C ILE A 60 14.45 -5.81 14.52
N ALA A 61 15.11 -4.71 14.13
CA ALA A 61 16.39 -4.30 14.70
C ALA A 61 16.29 -4.11 16.23
N THR A 62 15.23 -3.44 16.68
CA THR A 62 14.96 -3.16 18.09
C THR A 62 14.77 -4.46 18.88
N LEU A 63 13.96 -5.39 18.38
CA LEU A 63 13.69 -6.67 19.07
C LEU A 63 14.90 -7.61 19.09
N ALA A 64 15.67 -7.63 18.00
CA ALA A 64 16.90 -8.41 17.91
C ALA A 64 18.10 -7.76 18.62
N ARG A 65 17.93 -6.55 19.17
CA ARG A 65 19.00 -5.73 19.80
C ARG A 65 20.23 -5.56 18.91
N VAL A 66 20.00 -5.47 17.61
CA VAL A 66 21.05 -5.20 16.61
C VAL A 66 20.99 -3.75 16.19
N ARG A 67 22.10 -3.24 15.66
CA ARG A 67 22.09 -1.91 15.06
C ARG A 67 21.20 -1.90 13.80
N PRO A 68 20.52 -0.78 13.47
CA PRO A 68 19.65 -0.70 12.30
C PRO A 68 20.34 -1.14 11.00
N GLU A 69 21.60 -0.78 10.79
CA GLU A 69 22.36 -1.09 9.57
C GLU A 69 22.37 -2.59 9.26
N VAL A 70 22.40 -3.44 10.28
CA VAL A 70 22.39 -4.91 10.13
C VAL A 70 21.02 -5.38 9.65
N ALA A 71 19.93 -4.82 10.19
CA ALA A 71 18.58 -5.18 9.78
C ALA A 71 18.24 -4.68 8.36
N TYR A 72 18.69 -3.48 7.99
CA TYR A 72 18.54 -2.94 6.63
C TYR A 72 19.33 -3.78 5.62
N ARG A 73 20.57 -4.16 5.95
CA ARG A 73 21.38 -5.07 5.12
C ARG A 73 20.69 -6.43 4.97
N ALA A 74 20.18 -6.99 6.05
CA ALA A 74 19.45 -8.27 6.04
C ALA A 74 18.14 -8.21 5.25
N ALA A 75 17.53 -7.02 5.13
CA ALA A 75 16.34 -6.77 4.32
C ALA A 75 16.65 -6.47 2.84
N GLY A 76 17.93 -6.27 2.48
CA GLY A 76 18.32 -5.77 1.16
C GLY A 76 17.79 -4.36 0.86
N VAL A 77 17.48 -3.56 1.90
CA VAL A 77 16.93 -2.21 1.76
C VAL A 77 18.02 -1.20 2.10
N PRO A 78 18.28 -0.19 1.24
CA PRO A 78 19.23 0.86 1.56
C PRO A 78 18.75 1.64 2.77
N MET A 79 19.63 1.77 3.77
CA MET A 79 19.38 2.63 4.92
C MET A 79 19.38 4.08 4.43
N ALA A 80 18.31 4.82 4.72
CA ALA A 80 18.34 6.25 4.49
C ALA A 80 19.38 6.87 5.42
N GLY A 81 20.19 7.77 4.87
CA GLY A 81 21.05 8.64 5.66
C GLY A 81 20.23 9.55 6.59
N PRO A 82 20.92 10.43 7.34
CA PRO A 82 20.27 11.50 8.08
C PRO A 82 19.23 12.23 7.21
N PRO A 83 18.19 12.82 7.82
CA PRO A 83 17.27 13.68 7.10
C PRO A 83 18.08 14.69 6.27
N PHE A 84 17.82 14.73 4.96
CA PHE A 84 18.57 15.62 4.06
C PHE A 84 18.55 17.08 4.54
N ALA A 85 17.48 17.49 5.24
CA ALA A 85 17.36 18.81 5.86
C ALA A 85 18.46 19.12 6.90
N ASP A 86 18.96 18.12 7.62
CA ASP A 86 20.00 18.29 8.64
C ASP A 86 21.39 18.52 8.02
N GLU A 87 21.55 18.18 6.74
CA GLU A 87 22.79 18.40 5.98
C GLU A 87 22.79 19.74 5.23
N LEU A 88 21.65 20.45 5.23
CA LEU A 88 21.52 21.74 4.56
C LEU A 88 22.14 22.85 5.43
N PRO A 89 22.85 23.81 4.82
CA PRO A 89 23.29 25.00 5.52
C PRO A 89 22.10 25.73 6.17
N PRO A 90 22.28 26.34 7.35
CA PRO A 90 21.19 27.02 8.08
C PRO A 90 20.53 28.14 7.26
N ASP A 91 21.29 28.77 6.36
CA ASP A 91 20.81 29.87 5.53
C ASP A 91 19.91 29.41 4.36
N VAL A 92 19.74 28.10 4.14
CA VAL A 92 18.83 27.57 3.10
C VAL A 92 17.39 28.03 3.34
N ASP A 93 16.99 28.24 4.59
CA ASP A 93 15.67 28.77 4.90
C ASP A 93 15.47 30.24 4.51
N LEU A 94 16.57 30.99 4.30
CA LEU A 94 16.56 32.38 3.85
C LEU A 94 16.44 32.52 2.32
N LEU A 95 16.39 31.41 1.57
CA LEU A 95 16.24 31.44 0.13
C LEU A 95 14.94 32.13 -0.31
N LYS A 96 15.04 33.00 -1.31
CA LYS A 96 13.88 33.62 -1.95
C LYS A 96 12.92 32.55 -2.52
N PRO A 97 11.60 32.82 -2.59
CA PRO A 97 10.62 31.82 -3.02
C PRO A 97 10.90 31.17 -4.37
N HIS A 98 11.45 31.90 -5.34
CA HIS A 98 11.81 31.37 -6.66
C HIS A 98 13.04 30.45 -6.60
N HIS A 99 14.04 30.73 -5.76
CA HIS A 99 15.18 29.84 -5.54
C HIS A 99 14.74 28.52 -4.88
N ARG A 100 13.86 28.60 -3.87
CA ARG A 100 13.29 27.39 -3.24
C ARG A 100 12.59 26.50 -4.26
N LYS A 101 11.79 27.08 -5.16
CA LYS A 101 11.12 26.33 -6.24
C LYS A 101 12.11 25.65 -7.18
N ALA A 102 13.18 26.34 -7.57
CA ALA A 102 14.21 25.78 -8.44
C ALA A 102 14.91 24.57 -7.79
N VAL A 103 15.35 24.70 -6.53
CA VAL A 103 15.99 23.61 -5.78
C VAL A 103 15.06 22.40 -5.64
N ILE A 104 13.80 22.62 -5.25
CA ILE A 104 12.79 21.56 -5.14
C ILE A 104 12.58 20.86 -6.49
N GLY A 105 12.62 21.62 -7.60
CA GLY A 105 12.53 21.08 -8.95
C GLY A 105 13.65 20.09 -9.27
N VAL A 106 14.90 20.47 -8.98
CA VAL A 106 16.08 19.59 -9.19
C VAL A 106 15.99 18.33 -8.34
N VAL A 107 15.67 18.46 -7.04
CA VAL A 107 15.51 17.31 -6.15
C VAL A 107 14.41 16.37 -6.65
N ARG A 108 13.29 16.92 -7.13
CA ARG A 108 12.19 16.12 -7.67
C ARG A 108 12.60 15.36 -8.95
N ALA A 109 13.42 15.96 -9.80
CA ALA A 109 13.95 15.29 -10.99
C ALA A 109 14.77 14.05 -10.58
N PHE A 110 15.74 14.20 -9.68
CA PHE A 110 16.53 13.07 -9.19
C PHE A 110 15.69 11.98 -8.50
N LEU A 111 14.65 12.36 -7.74
CA LEU A 111 13.75 11.37 -7.13
C LEU A 111 12.86 10.64 -8.15
N SER A 112 12.62 11.23 -9.32
CA SER A 112 11.85 10.58 -10.38
C SER A 112 12.66 9.47 -11.05
N ASP A 113 13.97 9.68 -11.20
CA ASP A 113 14.90 8.67 -11.72
C ASP A 113 15.00 7.49 -10.74
N VAL A 114 15.19 7.74 -9.44
CA VAL A 114 15.26 6.68 -8.42
C VAL A 114 14.00 5.80 -8.39
N LYS A 115 12.82 6.41 -8.56
CA LYS A 115 11.55 5.66 -8.60
C LYS A 115 11.41 4.81 -9.87
N SER A 116 11.94 5.28 -10.98
CA SER A 116 11.89 4.57 -12.26
C SER A 116 12.74 3.29 -12.20
N GLU A 117 13.91 3.35 -11.58
CA GLU A 117 14.79 2.19 -11.33
C GLU A 117 14.14 1.17 -10.38
N GLU A 118 13.42 1.62 -9.33
CA GLU A 118 12.68 0.69 -8.44
C GLU A 118 11.54 -0.05 -9.16
N THR A 119 10.96 0.55 -10.21
CA THR A 119 9.90 -0.07 -11.01
C THR A 119 10.40 -0.97 -12.13
N SER A 120 11.64 -0.80 -12.63
CA SER A 120 12.20 -1.68 -13.66
C SER A 120 12.63 -3.05 -13.12
N ASP A 121 12.94 -3.16 -11.83
CA ASP A 121 13.18 -4.44 -11.14
C ASP A 121 11.87 -5.16 -10.75
N ALA A 122 10.73 -4.48 -10.84
CA ALA A 122 9.41 -5.08 -10.70
C ALA A 122 8.93 -5.56 -12.08
N ALA A 123 9.45 -6.72 -12.51
CA ALA A 123 8.94 -7.40 -13.70
C ALA A 123 7.40 -7.53 -13.66
N PRO A 124 6.71 -7.37 -14.80
CA PRO A 124 5.26 -7.49 -14.87
C PRO A 124 4.88 -8.95 -14.64
N ASN A 125 4.22 -9.22 -13.53
CA ASN A 125 3.71 -10.55 -13.25
C ASN A 125 2.43 -10.77 -14.07
N THR A 126 2.59 -11.21 -15.32
CA THR A 126 1.52 -11.76 -16.15
C THR A 126 1.48 -13.28 -16.00
N GLU A 127 0.51 -13.70 -15.17
CA GLU A 127 -0.32 -14.92 -15.26
C GLU A 127 0.29 -16.34 -15.18
N ALA A 128 -0.11 -17.09 -14.15
CA ALA A 128 -0.51 -18.51 -14.26
C ALA A 128 -1.36 -19.01 -13.05
N GLY A 129 -2.69 -19.01 -13.23
CA GLY A 129 -3.68 -19.99 -12.72
C GLY A 129 -3.97 -20.10 -11.21
N GLN A 130 -5.18 -20.39 -10.70
CA GLN A 130 -6.54 -20.65 -11.19
C GLN A 130 -7.45 -20.57 -9.94
N ALA A 131 -8.64 -19.98 -10.03
CA ALA A 131 -9.85 -20.41 -9.29
C ALA A 131 -11.07 -19.64 -9.79
N GLY A 132 -12.10 -20.37 -10.20
CA GLY A 132 -13.19 -19.86 -11.02
C GLY A 132 -14.18 -18.92 -10.34
N ALA A 133 -14.69 -17.99 -11.14
CA ALA A 133 -16.00 -17.40 -10.96
C ALA A 133 -16.63 -17.22 -12.34
N LYS A 134 -17.78 -17.87 -12.55
CA LYS A 134 -18.58 -17.81 -13.76
C LYS A 134 -19.01 -16.37 -14.01
N ILE A 135 -18.63 -15.77 -15.14
CA ILE A 135 -19.21 -14.51 -15.61
C ILE A 135 -20.03 -14.80 -16.86
N THR A 136 -21.32 -14.58 -16.70
CA THR A 136 -22.41 -14.77 -17.63
C THR A 136 -22.26 -13.87 -18.85
N LYS A 137 -22.45 -14.47 -20.03
CA LYS A 137 -22.83 -13.89 -21.35
C LYS A 137 -23.03 -12.36 -21.36
N ILE A 138 -22.12 -11.63 -22.01
CA ILE A 138 -22.33 -10.22 -22.39
C ILE A 138 -23.45 -10.20 -23.45
N PRO A 139 -24.55 -9.44 -23.27
CA PRO A 139 -25.54 -9.28 -24.33
C PRO A 139 -24.98 -8.38 -25.45
N THR A 140 -25.20 -8.81 -26.68
CA THR A 140 -24.96 -8.03 -27.91
C THR A 140 -25.59 -6.64 -27.79
N PRO A 141 -24.93 -5.56 -28.23
CA PRO A 141 -25.54 -4.23 -28.23
C PRO A 141 -26.84 -4.24 -29.06
N PRO A 142 -27.90 -3.56 -28.58
CA PRO A 142 -29.17 -3.48 -29.30
C PRO A 142 -28.96 -2.79 -30.65
N THR A 143 -29.63 -3.30 -31.67
CA THR A 143 -29.59 -2.71 -33.01
C THR A 143 -30.43 -1.43 -33.03
N MET A 144 -30.14 -0.51 -33.97
CA MET A 144 -30.86 0.77 -34.10
C MET A 144 -32.39 0.61 -34.20
N ALA A 145 -32.87 -0.54 -34.70
CA ALA A 145 -34.30 -0.87 -34.75
C ALA A 145 -34.94 -1.07 -33.37
N ASP A 146 -34.19 -1.53 -32.36
CA ASP A 146 -34.68 -1.78 -31.00
C ASP A 146 -34.84 -0.48 -30.18
N ILE A 147 -34.09 0.56 -30.54
CA ILE A 147 -34.12 1.87 -29.87
C ILE A 147 -35.37 2.67 -30.30
N GLU A 148 -35.82 2.52 -31.55
CA GLU A 148 -37.03 3.21 -32.05
C GLU A 148 -38.34 2.61 -31.46
N ALA A 149 -38.38 1.30 -31.19
CA ALA A 149 -39.54 0.66 -30.57
C ALA A 149 -39.77 1.10 -29.11
N GLY A 150 -38.71 1.45 -28.36
CA GLY A 150 -38.80 1.87 -26.96
C GLY A 150 -39.34 3.29 -26.74
N ARG A 151 -39.28 4.16 -27.75
CA ARG A 151 -39.72 5.57 -27.64
C ARG A 151 -41.23 5.78 -27.80
N ALA A 152 -41.97 4.82 -28.35
CA ALA A 152 -43.42 4.92 -28.54
C ALA A 152 -44.26 4.47 -27.31
N ALA A 153 -43.67 3.77 -26.33
CA ALA A 153 -44.38 3.23 -25.17
C ALA A 153 -44.39 4.18 -23.94
N ALA A 154 -43.55 5.20 -23.89
CA ALA A 154 -43.37 6.07 -22.72
C ALA A 154 -44.37 7.23 -22.59
N HIS A 155 -45.27 7.44 -23.56
CA HIS A 155 -46.23 8.55 -23.55
C HIS A 155 -47.66 8.18 -23.11
N ARG A 156 -47.95 6.91 -22.77
CA ARG A 156 -49.32 6.44 -22.53
C ARG A 156 -49.71 6.16 -21.07
N THR A 157 -48.85 6.43 -20.10
CA THR A 157 -49.09 6.06 -18.67
C THR A 157 -48.98 7.23 -17.68
N ARG A 158 -49.10 8.48 -18.13
CA ARG A 158 -49.06 9.68 -17.27
C ARG A 158 -50.36 10.49 -17.19
N ARG A 159 -51.50 9.92 -17.60
CA ARG A 159 -52.80 10.61 -17.66
C ARG A 159 -53.89 10.11 -16.69
N HIS A 160 -53.59 9.26 -15.70
CA HIS A 160 -54.63 8.68 -14.83
C HIS A 160 -54.41 8.79 -13.31
N ARG A 161 -53.60 9.73 -12.83
CA ARG A 161 -53.38 9.89 -11.36
C ARG A 161 -53.49 11.34 -10.88
N ARG A 162 -54.38 12.13 -11.48
CA ARG A 162 -54.59 13.54 -11.10
C ARG A 162 -56.07 13.93 -11.13
N ASP A 163 -56.95 13.09 -10.57
CA ASP A 163 -58.38 13.42 -10.44
C ASP A 163 -58.99 13.04 -9.05
N GLU A 164 -58.20 12.66 -8.04
CA GLU A 164 -58.74 12.30 -6.71
C GLU A 164 -58.41 13.30 -5.58
N GLU A 165 -57.86 14.47 -5.89
CA GLU A 165 -57.69 15.57 -4.91
C GLU A 165 -58.52 16.78 -5.34
N GLY A 166 -59.82 16.77 -5.01
CA GLY A 166 -60.72 17.89 -5.32
C GLY A 166 -62.15 17.77 -4.77
N GLY A 167 -62.33 18.15 -3.50
CA GLY A 167 -63.63 18.53 -2.91
C GLY A 167 -64.32 17.40 -2.13
N ARG A 168 -64.91 17.61 -0.95
CA ARG A 168 -65.52 18.78 -0.29
C ARG A 168 -65.55 18.46 1.22
N GLN A 169 -65.02 19.28 2.15
CA GLN A 169 -65.71 20.40 2.82
C GLN A 169 -67.23 20.37 2.77
N THR A 170 -67.86 19.91 3.86
CA THR A 170 -68.75 20.70 4.74
C THR A 170 -68.97 19.93 6.02
#